data_AF-A0A6A4KLH1-F1
#
_entry.id   AF-A0A6A4KLH1-F1
#
_cell.length_a   1.000
_cell.length_b   1.000
_cell.length_c   1.000
_cell.angle_alpha   90.00
_cell.angle_beta   90.00
_cell.angle_gamma   90.00
#
_symmetry.space_group_name_H-M   'P 1'
#
loop_
_entity.id
_entity.type
_entity.pdbx_description
1 polymer ?
#
loop_
_entity_poly.entity_id
_entity_poly.type
_entity_poly.pdbx_seq_one_letter_code
_entity_poly.pdbx_strand_id
1 'polypeptide(L)'
;GPEISLSLSPAMKPSEGNLLCPRVAWFAFLWSILIMADVALSIRFPDRTSQLPNDSPSHHPLKTAVFALGSFWRSEAVFGCLDGVVITTVGYAGGSKTNPEYRSLGDHAESVQIEYDPRLINFRQLLEVFWSSHDSRQVFGQGPDVGNQYRSIIFTNGSEESRLAAKFELKRNPFLLQLIGNLPEEELEKSSLAAKLNSYSAELCPTKIQKQIDAKINDIIRKDRVADNNLLLDIGDESS
;
A
#
# COMPACT_ATOMS: atom_id res chain seq x y z
N GLY A 1 17.98 10.79 -1.71
CA GLY A 1 16.73 10.03 -1.60
C GLY A 1 15.84 10.34 -2.77
N PRO A 2 14.83 9.49 -3.07
CA PRO A 2 13.90 9.76 -4.16
C PRO A 2 13.19 11.10 -3.88
N GLU A 3 13.31 12.03 -4.82
CA GLU A 3 12.75 13.38 -4.73
C GLU A 3 11.24 13.26 -4.98
N ILE A 4 10.44 13.41 -3.92
CA ILE A 4 8.99 13.44 -4.04
C ILE A 4 8.63 14.83 -4.53
N SER A 5 8.06 14.91 -5.73
CA SER A 5 7.44 16.15 -6.17
C SER A 5 6.07 16.26 -5.49
N LEU A 6 6.06 16.91 -4.34
CA LEU A 6 4.88 17.15 -3.53
C LEU A 6 3.99 18.21 -4.21
N SER A 7 2.87 17.76 -4.78
CA SER A 7 1.82 18.64 -5.29
C SER A 7 0.54 18.38 -4.50
N LEU A 8 0.18 19.32 -3.62
CA LEU A 8 -1.11 19.35 -2.94
C LEU A 8 -2.20 19.51 -4.01
N SER A 9 -3.01 18.48 -4.23
CA SER A 9 -4.20 18.60 -5.07
C SER A 9 -5.31 19.33 -4.28
N PRO A 10 -5.77 20.51 -4.72
CA PRO A 10 -6.88 21.18 -4.07
C PRO A 10 -8.20 20.48 -4.40
N ALA A 11 -9.10 20.43 -3.41
CA ALA A 11 -10.47 19.97 -3.58
C ALA A 11 -11.20 20.76 -4.67
N MET A 12 -12.03 20.05 -5.44
CA MET A 12 -12.79 20.54 -6.59
C MET A 12 -13.73 21.69 -6.20
N LYS A 13 -13.57 22.87 -6.80
CA LYS A 13 -14.53 23.99 -6.69
C LYS A 13 -15.77 23.72 -7.55
N PRO A 14 -16.99 24.01 -7.08
CA PRO A 14 -18.19 23.97 -7.91
C PRO A 14 -18.19 25.15 -8.89
N SER A 15 -18.60 24.89 -10.14
CA SER A 15 -18.74 25.87 -11.21
C SER A 15 -19.97 26.75 -10.97
N GLU A 16 -19.77 28.06 -10.89
CA GLU A 16 -20.87 29.03 -10.93
C GLU A 16 -21.39 29.20 -12.36
N GLY A 17 -22.70 29.00 -12.53
CA GLY A 17 -23.44 29.36 -13.73
C GLY A 17 -24.71 30.09 -13.33
N ASN A 18 -24.72 31.42 -13.47
CA ASN A 18 -25.93 32.23 -13.41
C ASN A 18 -26.51 32.39 -14.81
N LEU A 19 -27.79 32.06 -15.01
CA LEU A 19 -28.69 32.82 -15.89
C LEU A 19 -30.16 32.56 -15.50
N LEU A 20 -30.81 33.63 -15.03
CA LEU A 20 -32.23 33.72 -14.65
C LEU A 20 -33.17 33.44 -15.84
N CYS A 21 -34.23 32.66 -15.62
CA CYS A 21 -35.38 32.56 -16.52
C CYS A 21 -36.69 32.67 -15.69
N PRO A 22 -37.67 33.51 -16.06
CA PRO A 22 -38.81 33.84 -15.20
C PRO A 22 -39.93 32.81 -15.34
N ARG A 23 -39.71 31.60 -14.81
CA ARG A 23 -40.76 30.58 -14.57
C ARG A 23 -40.59 29.86 -13.22
N VAL A 24 -39.90 30.50 -12.26
CA VAL A 24 -39.42 29.85 -11.01
C VAL A 24 -40.31 30.17 -9.79
N ALA A 25 -41.31 31.04 -9.93
CA ALA A 25 -42.12 31.50 -8.79
C ALA A 25 -43.09 30.47 -8.19
N TRP A 26 -43.35 29.33 -8.86
CA TRP A 26 -44.22 28.28 -8.33
C TRP A 26 -43.48 27.07 -7.74
N PHE A 27 -42.17 26.92 -7.99
CA PHE A 27 -41.35 25.87 -7.37
C PHE A 27 -40.72 26.29 -6.04
N ALA A 28 -40.63 27.60 -5.76
CA ALA A 28 -40.06 28.11 -4.52
C ALA A 28 -40.87 27.77 -3.26
N PHE A 29 -42.17 27.46 -3.37
CA PHE A 29 -42.99 27.11 -2.22
C PHE A 29 -42.84 25.62 -1.82
N LEU A 30 -42.64 24.73 -2.80
CA LEU A 30 -42.35 23.30 -2.57
C LEU A 30 -40.89 23.03 -2.16
N TRP A 31 -39.98 23.95 -2.48
CA TRP A 31 -38.58 23.90 -2.00
C TRP A 31 -38.39 24.48 -0.58
N SER A 32 -39.38 25.21 -0.05
CA SER A 32 -39.33 25.71 1.33
C SER A 32 -39.66 24.65 2.38
N ILE A 33 -40.43 23.62 2.03
CA ILE A 33 -40.81 22.53 2.95
C ILE A 33 -39.70 21.47 3.07
N LEU A 34 -38.78 21.37 2.10
CA LEU A 34 -37.62 20.49 2.17
C LEU A 34 -36.40 21.11 2.88
N ILE A 35 -36.40 22.43 3.11
CA ILE A 35 -35.31 23.12 3.82
C ILE A 35 -35.48 23.07 5.36
N MET A 36 -36.63 22.61 5.87
CA MET A 36 -36.84 22.39 7.32
C MET A 36 -36.55 20.94 7.78
N ALA A 37 -36.20 20.03 6.86
CA ALA A 37 -35.84 18.64 7.20
C ALA A 37 -34.33 18.38 7.22
N ASP A 38 -33.48 19.39 6.94
CA ASP A 38 -32.02 19.22 6.81
C ASP A 38 -31.22 19.99 7.88
N VAL A 39 -31.73 20.03 9.12
CA VAL A 39 -31.00 20.53 10.30
C VAL A 39 -30.72 19.41 11.32
N ALA A 40 -30.81 18.15 10.89
CA ALA A 40 -30.63 17.00 11.78
C ALA A 40 -29.68 15.95 11.23
N LEU A 41 -28.56 16.35 10.64
CA LEU A 41 -27.37 15.48 10.53
C LEU A 41 -26.07 16.29 10.45
N SER A 42 -25.96 17.36 11.25
CA SER A 42 -24.63 17.79 11.69
C SER A 42 -24.07 16.67 12.56
N ILE A 43 -23.08 15.94 12.05
CA ILE A 43 -22.25 15.05 12.86
C ILE A 43 -21.64 15.95 13.95
N ARG A 44 -22.21 15.89 15.17
CA ARG A 44 -21.59 16.52 16.32
C ARG A 44 -20.36 15.69 16.64
N PHE A 45 -19.19 16.17 16.24
CA PHE A 45 -17.96 15.74 16.87
C PHE A 45 -18.09 16.12 18.35
N PRO A 46 -18.06 15.17 19.30
CA PRO A 46 -17.90 15.55 20.69
C PRO A 46 -16.57 16.28 20.76
N ASP A 47 -16.58 17.54 21.23
CA ASP A 47 -15.38 18.23 21.70
C ASP A 47 -14.85 17.44 22.90
N ARG A 48 -14.18 16.32 22.63
CA ARG A 48 -13.16 15.83 23.51
C ARG A 48 -11.97 16.73 23.23
N THR A 49 -11.98 17.91 23.85
CA THR A 49 -10.74 18.59 24.18
C THR A 49 -9.97 17.63 25.07
N SER A 50 -9.22 16.71 24.47
CA SER A 50 -8.07 16.12 25.14
C SER A 50 -7.21 17.32 25.49
N GLN A 51 -7.16 17.65 26.78
CA GLN A 51 -6.07 18.45 27.30
C GLN A 51 -4.81 17.75 26.81
N LEU A 52 -4.15 18.31 25.78
CA LEU A 52 -2.82 17.86 25.43
C LEU A 52 -2.00 18.05 26.70
N PRO A 53 -1.39 16.98 27.26
CA PRO A 53 -0.35 17.17 28.24
C PRO A 53 0.65 18.14 27.62
N ASN A 54 1.05 19.14 28.39
CA ASN A 54 2.12 20.05 28.04
C ASN A 54 3.45 19.28 28.14
N ASP A 55 3.60 18.23 27.32
CA ASP A 55 4.84 17.51 27.16
C ASP A 55 5.65 18.34 26.18
N SER A 56 6.75 18.90 26.67
CA SER A 56 7.82 19.41 25.84
C SER A 56 8.05 18.44 24.68
N PRO A 57 8.18 18.90 23.42
CA PRO A 57 8.34 17.99 22.30
C PRO A 57 9.62 17.20 22.59
N SER A 58 9.44 15.93 22.98
CA SER A 58 10.51 14.97 23.00
C SER A 58 10.94 14.87 21.54
N HIS A 59 11.92 15.68 21.14
CA HIS A 59 12.39 15.88 19.77
C HIS A 59 13.15 14.63 19.34
N HIS A 60 12.46 13.50 19.30
CA HIS A 60 12.99 12.28 18.76
C HIS A 60 12.88 12.37 17.24
N PRO A 61 13.93 11.95 16.51
CA PRO A 61 13.92 12.03 15.07
C PRO A 61 12.84 11.10 14.52
N LEU A 62 11.83 11.69 13.86
CA LEU A 62 10.86 10.95 13.07
C LEU A 62 11.56 10.27 11.90
N LYS A 63 10.99 9.16 11.45
CA LYS A 63 11.41 8.47 10.24
C LYS A 63 10.35 8.62 9.16
N THR A 64 10.78 8.47 7.91
CA THR A 64 9.92 8.59 6.75
C THR A 64 9.89 7.29 5.96
N ALA A 65 8.71 6.81 5.62
CA ALA A 65 8.49 5.70 4.68
C ALA A 65 7.65 6.20 3.50
N VAL A 66 7.85 5.64 2.31
CA VAL A 66 7.14 6.07 1.11
C VAL A 66 6.70 4.85 0.31
N PHE A 67 5.40 4.78 0.02
CA PHE A 67 4.78 3.62 -0.64
C PHE A 67 3.85 4.05 -1.78
N ALA A 68 3.72 3.23 -2.81
CA ALA A 68 2.65 3.26 -3.80
C ALA A 68 1.89 1.93 -3.74
N LEU A 69 0.56 1.97 -3.58
CA LEU A 69 -0.27 0.77 -3.36
C LEU A 69 -1.70 0.93 -3.90
N GLY A 70 -1.82 1.61 -5.05
CA GLY A 70 -3.10 1.96 -5.67
C GLY A 70 -3.45 3.44 -5.48
N SER A 71 -4.74 3.76 -5.45
CA SER A 71 -5.18 5.13 -5.21
C SER A 71 -4.61 5.69 -3.89
N PHE A 72 -4.01 6.87 -3.94
CA PHE A 72 -3.40 7.51 -2.77
C PHE A 72 -4.41 7.92 -1.68
N TRP A 73 -5.70 8.08 -1.99
CA TRP A 73 -6.74 8.39 -1.00
C TRP A 73 -7.00 7.19 -0.10
N ARG A 74 -7.02 5.99 -0.68
CA ARG A 74 -7.08 4.74 0.10
C ARG A 74 -5.79 4.56 0.88
N SER A 75 -4.65 4.79 0.24
CA SER A 75 -3.32 4.65 0.84
C SER A 75 -3.16 5.54 2.08
N GLU A 76 -3.52 6.82 1.97
CA GLU A 76 -3.49 7.77 3.07
C GLU A 76 -4.38 7.34 4.24
N ALA A 77 -5.62 6.93 3.95
CA ALA A 77 -6.55 6.47 4.99
C ALA A 77 -6.04 5.22 5.72
N VAL A 78 -5.41 4.29 5.01
CA VAL A 78 -4.82 3.07 5.58
C VAL A 78 -3.73 3.39 6.60
N PHE A 79 -2.83 4.34 6.31
CA PHE A 79 -1.72 4.66 7.21
C PHE A 79 -2.04 5.73 8.25
N GLY A 80 -2.91 6.69 7.93
CA GLY A 80 -3.22 7.84 8.79
C GLY A 80 -3.97 7.48 10.08
N CYS A 81 -4.50 6.26 10.18
CA CYS A 81 -5.17 5.76 11.39
C CYS A 81 -4.27 4.95 12.32
N LEU A 82 -2.99 4.76 11.99
CA LEU A 82 -2.08 3.93 12.78
C LEU A 82 -1.46 4.70 13.94
N ASP A 83 -1.47 4.10 15.13
CA ASP A 83 -0.74 4.63 16.28
C ASP A 83 0.76 4.73 15.96
N GLY A 84 1.34 5.92 16.20
CA GLY A 84 2.73 6.21 15.89
C GLY A 84 2.98 6.83 14.51
N VAL A 85 1.99 6.87 13.63
CA VAL A 85 2.04 7.72 12.42
C VAL A 85 1.67 9.15 12.83
N VAL A 86 2.51 10.11 12.45
CA VAL A 86 2.39 11.53 12.83
C VAL A 86 1.80 12.33 11.68
N ILE A 87 2.32 12.13 10.47
CA ILE A 87 1.88 12.83 9.26
C ILE A 87 1.83 11.85 8.09
N THR A 88 0.75 11.91 7.31
CA THR A 88 0.67 11.33 5.98
C THR A 88 0.62 12.44 4.94
N THR A 89 1.25 12.24 3.80
CA THR A 89 1.20 13.18 2.67
C THR A 89 1.16 12.41 1.37
N VAL A 90 0.20 12.75 0.50
CA VAL A 90 0.04 12.10 -0.80
C VAL A 90 0.72 12.88 -1.92
N GLY A 91 1.16 12.17 -2.97
CA GLY A 91 1.80 12.79 -4.12
C GLY A 91 2.20 11.78 -5.19
N TYR A 92 3.20 12.15 -6.00
CA TYR A 92 3.66 11.38 -7.15
C TYR A 92 5.15 11.06 -7.02
N ALA A 93 5.54 9.79 -7.10
CA ALA A 93 6.93 9.36 -6.98
C ALA A 93 7.30 8.27 -8.01
N GLY A 94 8.60 8.07 -8.22
CA GLY A 94 9.13 6.98 -9.06
C GLY A 94 9.12 7.22 -10.56
N GLY A 95 8.79 8.44 -11.01
CA GLY A 95 8.91 8.85 -12.39
C GLY A 95 10.03 9.86 -12.63
N SER A 96 10.17 10.28 -13.88
CA SER A 96 11.21 11.17 -14.39
C SER A 96 10.71 12.60 -14.65
N LYS A 97 9.40 12.82 -14.64
CA LYS A 97 8.80 14.13 -14.91
C LYS A 97 9.04 15.07 -13.71
N THR A 98 9.51 16.28 -13.97
CA THR A 98 9.56 17.33 -12.94
C THR A 98 8.19 17.94 -12.71
N ASN A 99 7.85 18.25 -11.45
CA ASN A 99 6.56 18.82 -11.04
C ASN A 99 5.32 18.11 -11.65
N PRO A 100 5.16 16.78 -11.46
CA PRO A 100 3.95 16.06 -11.83
C PRO A 100 2.68 16.69 -11.22
N GLU A 101 1.62 16.70 -12.02
CA GLU A 101 0.29 17.14 -11.62
C GLU A 101 -0.72 16.01 -11.89
N TYR A 102 -1.88 16.05 -11.24
CA TYR A 102 -2.90 15.00 -11.34
C TYR A 102 -3.26 14.61 -12.78
N ARG A 103 -3.41 15.59 -13.68
CA ARG A 103 -3.74 15.35 -15.10
C ARG A 103 -2.52 15.05 -15.99
N SER A 104 -1.31 15.15 -15.44
CA SER A 104 -0.07 15.01 -16.18
C SER A 104 1.05 14.53 -15.25
N LEU A 105 0.92 13.30 -14.76
CA LEU A 105 1.85 12.70 -13.81
C LEU A 105 3.02 11.94 -14.48
N GLY A 106 2.96 11.69 -15.80
CA GLY A 106 3.99 10.95 -16.52
C GLY A 106 4.07 9.49 -16.10
N ASP A 107 5.28 9.03 -15.79
CA ASP A 107 5.62 7.67 -15.32
C ASP A 107 5.60 7.54 -13.79
N HIS A 108 5.17 8.56 -13.05
CA HIS A 108 5.04 8.47 -11.60
C HIS A 108 3.94 7.49 -11.16
N ALA A 109 4.02 7.04 -9.90
CA ALA A 109 2.96 6.35 -9.20
C ALA A 109 2.30 7.26 -8.17
N GLU A 110 1.00 7.09 -7.95
CA GLU A 110 0.34 7.63 -6.77
C GLU A 110 0.96 7.04 -5.51
N SER A 111 1.45 7.91 -4.64
CA SER A 111 2.28 7.52 -3.50
C SER A 111 1.85 8.24 -2.24
N VAL A 112 2.09 7.60 -1.10
CA VAL A 112 1.93 8.15 0.25
C VAL A 112 3.28 8.19 0.94
N GLN A 113 3.64 9.34 1.48
CA GLN A 113 4.73 9.55 2.43
C GLN A 113 4.16 9.48 3.85
N ILE A 114 4.84 8.74 4.72
CA ILE A 114 4.44 8.49 6.10
C ILE A 114 5.59 8.94 6.99
N GLU A 115 5.35 9.96 7.82
CA GLU A 115 6.24 10.35 8.91
C GLU A 115 5.77 9.69 10.20
N TYR A 116 6.65 8.93 10.85
CA TYR A 116 6.29 8.09 11.99
C TYR A 116 7.33 8.13 13.10
N ASP A 117 6.88 7.92 14.33
CA ASP A 117 7.75 7.75 15.50
C ASP A 117 8.22 6.27 15.59
N PRO A 118 9.52 5.99 15.37
CA PRO A 118 10.05 4.62 15.38
C PRO A 118 9.95 3.91 16.73
N ARG A 119 9.61 4.64 17.81
CA ARG A 119 9.38 4.06 19.15
C ARG A 119 7.98 3.46 19.29
N LEU A 120 7.03 3.93 18.49
CA LEU A 120 5.63 3.52 18.53
C LEU A 120 5.31 2.53 17.40
N ILE A 121 5.80 2.81 16.19
CA ILE A 121 5.62 1.95 15.03
C ILE A 121 6.94 1.86 14.26
N ASN A 122 7.31 0.67 13.81
CA ASN A 122 8.52 0.46 13.02
C ASN A 122 8.22 0.19 11.55
N PHE A 123 9.25 0.31 10.70
CA PHE A 123 9.13 0.10 9.26
C PHE A 123 8.57 -1.29 8.89
N ARG A 124 8.86 -2.32 9.68
CA ARG A 124 8.33 -3.68 9.46
C ARG A 124 6.82 -3.74 9.65
N GLN A 125 6.27 -3.07 10.66
CA GLN A 125 4.82 -2.97 10.86
C GLN A 125 4.17 -2.18 9.71
N LEU A 126 4.83 -1.13 9.22
CA LEU A 126 4.37 -0.41 8.03
C LEU A 126 4.35 -1.29 6.77
N LEU A 127 5.35 -2.16 6.60
CA LEU A 127 5.36 -3.16 5.51
C LEU A 127 4.22 -4.18 5.65
N GLU A 128 3.91 -4.64 6.85
CA GLU A 128 2.77 -5.55 7.08
C GLU A 128 1.44 -4.91 6.67
N VAL A 129 1.23 -3.64 7.02
CA VAL A 129 0.06 -2.87 6.58
C VAL A 129 0.07 -2.69 5.06
N PHE A 130 1.22 -2.31 4.47
CA PHE A 130 1.36 -2.17 3.03
C PHE A 130 0.91 -3.43 2.27
N TRP A 131 1.43 -4.59 2.64
CA TRP A 131 1.15 -5.86 1.94
C TRP A 131 -0.24 -6.42 2.19
N SER A 132 -0.88 -6.06 3.30
CA SER A 132 -2.26 -6.47 3.60
C SER A 132 -3.32 -5.55 2.97
N SER A 133 -2.92 -4.35 2.52
CA SER A 133 -3.84 -3.32 2.05
C SER A 133 -4.07 -3.30 0.53
N HIS A 134 -3.34 -4.12 -0.23
CA HIS A 134 -3.49 -4.20 -1.69
C HIS A 134 -3.02 -5.55 -2.26
N ASP A 135 -3.32 -5.81 -3.54
CA ASP A 135 -2.85 -6.99 -4.29
C ASP A 135 -1.66 -6.59 -5.14
N SER A 136 -0.45 -6.79 -4.60
CA SER A 136 0.80 -6.40 -5.27
C SER A 136 1.10 -7.14 -6.56
N ARG A 137 0.31 -8.17 -6.92
CA ARG A 137 0.44 -8.90 -8.18
C ARG A 137 -0.26 -8.18 -9.34
N GLN A 138 -1.08 -7.16 -9.05
CA GLN A 138 -1.75 -6.37 -10.07
C GLN A 138 -0.78 -5.31 -10.63
N VAL A 139 -0.19 -5.61 -11.79
CA VAL A 139 0.87 -4.78 -12.39
C VAL A 139 0.33 -3.51 -13.05
N PHE A 140 -0.92 -3.54 -13.56
CA PHE A 140 -1.52 -2.45 -14.35
C PHE A 140 -2.75 -1.81 -13.69
N GLY A 141 -2.86 -1.88 -12.38
CA GLY A 141 -3.98 -1.31 -11.65
C GLY A 141 -4.09 -1.88 -10.24
N GLN A 142 -5.02 -1.36 -9.46
CA GLN A 142 -5.37 -1.92 -8.15
C GLN A 142 -6.88 -1.90 -7.93
N GLY A 143 -7.50 -3.08 -7.97
CA GLY A 143 -8.96 -3.22 -7.90
C GLY A 143 -9.66 -2.53 -9.08
N PRO A 144 -10.58 -1.57 -8.85
CA PRO A 144 -11.26 -0.84 -9.93
C PRO A 144 -10.35 0.21 -10.61
N ASP A 145 -9.23 0.58 -9.99
CA ASP A 145 -8.36 1.64 -10.47
C ASP A 145 -7.36 1.07 -11.50
N VAL A 146 -7.52 1.44 -12.77
CA VAL A 146 -6.70 0.91 -13.87
C VAL A 146 -5.67 1.94 -14.33
N GLY A 147 -4.41 1.51 -14.45
CA GLY A 147 -3.32 2.34 -14.96
C GLY A 147 -2.01 2.11 -14.20
N ASN A 148 -0.90 2.39 -14.89
CA ASN A 148 0.45 2.22 -14.35
C ASN A 148 0.72 3.11 -13.12
N GLN A 149 -0.04 4.19 -12.93
CA GLN A 149 0.06 5.06 -11.76
C GLN A 149 -0.37 4.38 -10.45
N TYR A 150 -1.10 3.26 -10.52
CA TYR A 150 -1.61 2.54 -9.35
C TYR A 150 -0.78 1.31 -8.96
N ARG A 151 0.40 1.15 -9.57
CA ARG A 151 1.30 0.01 -9.33
C ARG A 151 1.86 0.01 -7.90
N SER A 152 2.19 -1.20 -7.43
CA SER A 152 2.83 -1.41 -6.12
C SER A 152 4.31 -1.04 -6.13
N ILE A 153 4.75 -0.12 -5.26
CA ILE A 153 6.16 0.25 -5.10
C ILE A 153 6.47 0.56 -3.63
N ILE A 154 7.62 0.09 -3.15
CA ILE A 154 8.23 0.54 -1.90
C ILE A 154 9.45 1.39 -2.26
N PHE A 155 9.40 2.68 -1.89
CA PHE A 155 10.53 3.59 -2.08
C PHE A 155 11.38 3.58 -0.82
N THR A 156 12.63 3.13 -0.95
CA THR A 156 13.56 2.99 0.18
C THR A 156 14.69 4.00 0.07
N ASN A 157 15.13 4.56 1.21
CA ASN A 157 16.18 5.58 1.25
C ASN A 157 17.48 5.08 1.91
N GLY A 158 17.68 3.76 1.98
CA GLY A 158 18.88 3.14 2.56
C GLY A 158 18.86 1.62 2.50
N SER A 159 20.01 1.00 2.79
CA SER A 159 20.21 -0.45 2.65
C SER A 159 19.31 -1.29 3.55
N GLU A 160 19.01 -0.83 4.76
CA GLU A 160 18.20 -1.59 5.74
C GLU A 160 16.73 -1.67 5.33
N GLU A 161 16.13 -0.57 4.87
CA GLU A 161 14.74 -0.57 4.37
C GLU A 161 14.61 -1.45 3.13
N SER A 162 15.56 -1.36 2.18
CA SER A 162 15.58 -2.23 1.00
C SER A 162 15.71 -3.70 1.39
N ARG A 163 16.56 -4.02 2.37
CA ARG A 163 16.74 -5.38 2.88
C ARG A 163 15.49 -5.92 3.55
N LEU A 164 14.81 -5.11 4.37
CA LEU A 164 13.55 -5.48 5.02
C LEU A 164 12.43 -5.69 4.00
N ALA A 165 12.28 -4.78 3.04
CA ALA A 165 11.28 -4.89 1.97
C ALA A 165 11.47 -6.17 1.14
N ALA A 166 12.70 -6.45 0.70
CA ALA A 166 13.01 -7.66 -0.06
C ALA A 166 12.73 -8.94 0.75
N LYS A 167 13.09 -8.94 2.04
CA LYS A 167 12.81 -10.07 2.93
C LYS A 167 11.32 -10.33 3.12
N PHE A 168 10.52 -9.26 3.23
CA PHE A 168 9.06 -9.38 3.29
C PHE A 168 8.50 -10.01 2.03
N GLU A 169 9.01 -9.61 0.86
CA GLU A 169 8.62 -10.20 -0.42
C GLU A 169 8.90 -11.71 -0.45
N LEU A 170 10.08 -12.15 0.02
CA LEU A 170 10.38 -13.58 0.15
C LEU A 170 9.41 -14.34 1.04
N LYS A 171 9.06 -13.76 2.19
CA LYS A 171 8.13 -14.39 3.14
C LYS A 171 6.73 -14.59 2.57
N ARG A 172 6.33 -13.81 1.58
CA ARG A 172 5.01 -13.93 0.96
C ARG A 172 4.95 -15.00 -0.13
N ASN A 173 6.09 -15.51 -0.59
CA ASN A 173 6.14 -16.57 -1.58
C ASN A 173 6.38 -17.94 -0.90
N PRO A 174 5.33 -18.78 -0.73
CA PRO A 174 5.44 -20.04 0.00
C PRO A 174 6.44 -21.01 -0.65
N PHE A 175 6.54 -21.00 -1.99
CA PHE A 175 7.50 -21.84 -2.70
C PHE A 175 8.94 -21.38 -2.46
N LEU A 176 9.18 -20.07 -2.39
CA LEU A 176 10.50 -19.54 -2.03
C LEU A 176 10.86 -19.86 -0.57
N LEU A 177 9.88 -19.83 0.34
CA LEU A 177 10.04 -20.29 1.72
C LEU A 177 10.39 -21.78 1.82
N GLN A 178 9.79 -22.62 1.00
CA GLN A 178 10.11 -24.05 0.96
C GLN A 178 11.52 -24.31 0.41
N LEU A 179 12.00 -23.49 -0.54
CA LEU A 179 13.37 -23.59 -1.06
C LEU A 179 14.44 -23.26 -0.02
N ILE A 180 14.13 -22.40 0.96
CA ILE A 180 15.06 -22.01 2.03
C ILE A 180 14.96 -22.91 3.26
N GLY A 181 13.91 -23.72 3.39
CA GLY A 181 13.81 -24.76 4.44
C GLY A 181 13.51 -24.23 5.84
N ASN A 182 12.42 -23.47 6.02
CA ASN A 182 11.95 -22.96 7.34
C ASN A 182 13.06 -22.37 8.22
N LEU A 183 14.02 -21.66 7.60
CA LEU A 183 15.14 -21.03 8.31
C LEU A 183 14.62 -20.03 9.35
N PRO A 184 15.21 -20.01 10.57
CA PRO A 184 14.88 -19.00 11.56
C PRO A 184 15.22 -17.60 11.04
N GLU A 185 14.48 -16.61 11.53
CA GLU A 185 14.45 -15.28 10.93
C GLU A 185 15.81 -14.58 10.89
N GLU A 186 16.70 -14.87 11.86
CA GLU A 186 18.05 -14.33 11.95
C GLU A 186 19.02 -14.93 10.90
N GLU A 187 18.89 -16.23 10.61
CA GLU A 187 19.71 -16.90 9.60
C GLU A 187 19.27 -16.54 8.18
N LEU A 188 17.97 -16.29 7.99
CA LEU A 188 17.43 -15.78 6.74
C LEU A 188 18.09 -14.45 6.33
N GLU A 189 18.42 -13.58 7.29
CA GLU A 189 19.03 -12.28 7.02
C GLU A 189 20.48 -12.36 6.57
N LYS A 190 21.21 -13.39 7.01
CA LYS A 190 22.64 -13.58 6.70
C LYS A 190 22.85 -14.54 5.52
N SER A 191 21.78 -15.18 5.04
CA SER A 191 21.86 -16.24 4.03
C SER A 191 22.10 -15.70 2.62
N SER A 192 23.16 -16.18 1.98
CA SER A 192 23.44 -15.93 0.56
C SER A 192 22.35 -16.47 -0.38
N LEU A 193 21.62 -17.51 0.04
CA LEU A 193 20.49 -18.05 -0.71
C LEU A 193 19.30 -17.09 -0.67
N ALA A 194 19.02 -16.50 0.50
CA ALA A 194 17.96 -15.50 0.64
C ALA A 194 18.26 -14.26 -0.23
N ALA A 195 19.51 -13.81 -0.29
CA ALA A 195 19.91 -12.74 -1.19
C ALA A 195 19.65 -13.08 -2.67
N LYS A 196 19.93 -14.31 -3.09
CA LYS A 196 19.62 -14.78 -4.46
C LYS A 196 18.13 -14.83 -4.74
N LEU A 197 17.34 -15.31 -3.78
CA LEU A 197 15.90 -15.35 -3.93
C LEU A 197 15.29 -13.95 -3.92
N ASN A 198 15.82 -13.00 -3.16
CA ASN A 198 15.43 -11.59 -3.22
C ASN A 198 15.63 -11.04 -4.63
N SER A 199 16.80 -11.29 -5.23
CA SER A 199 17.07 -10.90 -6.63
C SER A 199 16.17 -11.62 -7.63
N TYR A 200 15.73 -12.85 -7.32
CA TYR A 200 14.78 -13.59 -8.15
C TYR A 200 13.37 -13.01 -8.06
N SER A 201 12.85 -12.74 -6.86
CA SER A 201 11.55 -12.09 -6.66
C SER A 201 11.48 -10.70 -7.30
N ALA A 202 12.60 -9.98 -7.34
CA ALA A 202 12.71 -8.69 -8.01
C ALA A 202 12.89 -8.78 -9.54
N GLU A 203 12.93 -9.99 -10.12
CA GLU A 203 13.22 -10.23 -11.54
C GLU A 203 14.58 -9.68 -12.02
N LEU A 204 15.53 -9.48 -11.10
CA LEU A 204 16.87 -8.94 -11.38
C LEU A 204 17.94 -10.03 -11.53
N CYS A 205 17.55 -11.30 -11.48
CA CYS A 205 18.47 -12.42 -11.63
C CYS A 205 18.95 -12.59 -13.09
N PRO A 206 20.21 -13.00 -13.32
CA PRO A 206 20.63 -13.48 -14.63
C PRO A 206 19.73 -14.63 -15.10
N THR A 207 19.40 -14.66 -16.39
CA THR A 207 18.46 -15.63 -16.99
C THR A 207 18.75 -17.09 -16.63
N LYS A 208 20.04 -17.46 -16.51
CA LYS A 208 20.47 -18.80 -16.09
C LYS A 208 20.01 -19.13 -14.66
N ILE A 209 20.17 -18.18 -13.73
CA ILE A 209 19.78 -18.34 -12.33
C ILE A 209 18.25 -18.36 -12.21
N GLN A 210 17.56 -17.49 -12.96
CA GLN A 210 16.10 -17.47 -13.00
C GLN A 210 15.53 -18.84 -13.40
N LYS A 211 15.99 -19.40 -14.52
CA LYS A 211 15.60 -20.75 -14.98
C LYS A 211 15.89 -21.85 -13.96
N GLN A 212 17.00 -21.76 -13.21
CA GLN A 212 17.33 -22.74 -12.18
C GLN A 212 16.35 -22.69 -11.00
N ILE A 213 15.96 -21.48 -10.59
CA ILE A 213 15.00 -21.30 -9.50
C ILE A 213 13.60 -21.74 -9.97
N ASP A 214 13.18 -21.34 -11.18
CA ASP A 214 11.91 -21.78 -11.79
C ASP A 214 11.80 -23.31 -11.86
N ALA A 215 12.88 -23.99 -12.26
CA ALA A 215 12.90 -25.45 -12.32
C ALA A 215 12.68 -26.09 -10.93
N LYS A 216 13.28 -25.52 -9.87
CA LYS A 216 13.09 -26.01 -8.50
C LYS A 216 11.67 -25.73 -7.98
N ILE A 217 11.12 -24.55 -8.26
CA ILE A 217 9.73 -24.22 -7.91
C ILE A 217 8.76 -25.19 -8.61
N ASN A 218 8.96 -25.46 -9.89
CA ASN A 218 8.13 -26.42 -10.64
C ASN A 218 8.22 -27.85 -10.08
N ASP A 219 9.38 -28.26 -9.59
CA ASP A 219 9.55 -29.57 -8.94
C ASP A 219 8.79 -29.63 -7.60
N ILE A 220 8.82 -28.55 -6.81
CA ILE A 220 8.04 -28.42 -5.57
C ILE A 220 6.55 -28.51 -5.86
N ILE A 221 6.04 -27.71 -6.80
CA ILE A 221 4.62 -27.72 -7.20
C ILE A 221 4.18 -29.11 -7.65
N ARG A 222 5.05 -29.83 -8.38
CA ARG A 222 4.76 -31.20 -8.80
C ARG A 222 4.66 -32.14 -7.60
N LYS A 223 5.57 -32.04 -6.63
CA LYS A 223 5.58 -32.89 -5.43
C LYS A 223 4.37 -32.66 -4.53
N ASP A 224 4.01 -31.40 -4.29
CA ASP A 224 2.83 -31.06 -3.49
C ASP A 224 1.56 -31.62 -4.13
N ARG A 225 1.41 -31.49 -5.46
CA ARG A 225 0.26 -32.07 -6.19
C ARG A 225 0.19 -33.60 -6.08
N VAL A 226 1.34 -34.28 -6.09
CA VAL A 226 1.39 -35.75 -5.91
C VAL A 226 1.02 -36.13 -4.48
N ALA A 227 1.47 -35.38 -3.48
CA ALA A 227 1.11 -35.60 -2.08
C ALA A 227 -0.41 -35.44 -1.86
N ASP A 228 -1.01 -34.38 -2.41
CA ASP A 228 -2.46 -34.14 -2.32
C ASP A 228 -3.27 -35.27 -2.98
N ASN A 229 -2.83 -35.73 -4.15
CA ASN A 229 -3.48 -36.83 -4.86
C ASN A 229 -3.39 -38.16 -4.09
N ASN A 230 -2.27 -38.44 -3.44
CA ASN A 230 -2.12 -39.65 -2.63
C ASN A 230 -2.99 -39.59 -1.36
N LEU A 231 -3.09 -38.41 -0.72
CA LEU A 231 -3.98 -38.22 0.44
C LEU A 231 -5.46 -38.46 0.07
N LEU A 232 -5.86 -38.06 -1.14
CA LEU A 232 -7.21 -38.24 -1.66
C LEU A 232 -7.54 -39.71 -1.97
N LEU A 233 -6.53 -40.49 -2.36
CA LEU A 233 -6.66 -41.94 -2.56
C LEU A 233 -6.76 -42.67 -1.22
N ASP A 234 -6.01 -42.27 -0.20
CA ASP A 234 -6.04 -42.88 1.14
C ASP A 234 -7.39 -42.65 1.87
N ILE A 235 -8.07 -41.52 1.63
CA ILE A 235 -9.42 -41.25 2.20
C ILE A 235 -10.52 -42.10 1.50
N GLY A 236 -10.26 -42.56 0.28
CA GLY A 236 -11.21 -43.37 -0.50
C GLY A 236 -11.33 -44.83 -0.04
N ASP A 237 -10.33 -45.36 0.65
CA ASP A 237 -10.23 -46.79 1.00
C ASP A 237 -10.68 -47.14 2.44
N GLU A 238 -11.06 -46.16 3.29
CA GLU A 238 -11.57 -46.41 4.66
C GLU A 238 -13.11 -46.63 4.73
N SER A 239 -13.81 -46.75 3.59
CA SER A 239 -15.29 -46.84 3.57
C SER A 239 -15.89 -48.16 3.06
N SER A 240 -15.10 -49.23 2.96
CA SER A 240 -15.56 -50.56 2.51
C SER A 240 -15.29 -51.69 3.50
#